data_AF-A0A4Y2J8U8-F1
#
_entry.id   AF-A0A4Y2J8U8-F1
#
_cell.length_a   1.000
_cell.length_b   1.000
_cell.length_c   1.000
_cell.angle_alpha   90.00
_cell.angle_beta   90.00
_cell.angle_gamma   90.00
#
_symmetry.space_group_name_H-M   'P 1'
#
loop_
_entity.id
_entity.type
_entity.pdbx_description
1 polymer ?
#
loop_
_entity_poly.entity_id
_entity_poly.type
_entity_poly.pdbx_seq_one_letter_code
_entity_poly.pdbx_strand_id
1 'polypeptide(L)'
;MLLIYGECGSKAKSAVRLYFERFPEGPHFTRQTILKVVKRLRETGFVTSRPRVRRPCNVGRKAQPEDAPAYATAHPQSSTKMISENCGLSKSRVWTILNESATHSYRSTPAQGLLPRDVERRYRWCNVMLNNLEDHPTFPADIIWKDEACFSHKGIFKRQNVHT
;
A
#
# COMPACT_ATOMS: atom_id res chain seq x y z
N MET A 1 -7.25 -31.83 -15.32
CA MET A 1 -8.43 -32.46 -14.65
C MET A 1 -9.72 -32.36 -15.49
N LEU A 2 -10.22 -31.15 -15.82
CA LEU A 2 -11.49 -30.99 -16.57
C LEU A 2 -11.45 -31.54 -17.99
N LEU A 3 -10.35 -31.35 -18.72
CA LEU A 3 -10.14 -31.92 -20.06
C LEU A 3 -10.23 -33.45 -20.06
N ILE A 4 -9.51 -34.09 -19.13
CA ILE A 4 -9.54 -35.55 -18.93
C ILE A 4 -10.95 -36.06 -18.56
N TYR A 5 -11.73 -35.28 -17.81
CA TYR A 5 -13.13 -35.62 -17.54
C TYR A 5 -14.00 -35.61 -18.81
N GLY A 6 -13.73 -34.68 -19.73
CA GLY A 6 -14.34 -34.66 -21.07
C GLY A 6 -13.92 -35.86 -21.92
N GLU A 7 -12.63 -36.16 -21.98
CA GLU A 7 -12.08 -37.33 -22.70
C GLU A 7 -12.69 -38.65 -22.22
N CYS A 8 -12.94 -38.77 -20.91
CA CYS A 8 -13.59 -39.94 -20.31
C CYS A 8 -15.12 -39.97 -20.49
N GLY A 9 -15.69 -39.13 -21.35
CA GLY A 9 -17.14 -39.09 -21.61
C GLY A 9 -17.96 -38.74 -20.37
N SER A 10 -17.50 -37.79 -19.56
CA SER A 10 -18.12 -37.41 -18.28
C SER A 10 -18.14 -38.53 -17.21
N LYS A 11 -17.27 -39.55 -17.31
CA LYS A 11 -17.13 -40.59 -16.29
C LYS A 11 -16.05 -40.21 -15.28
N ALA A 12 -16.46 -39.69 -14.12
CA ALA A 12 -15.53 -39.20 -13.11
C ALA A 12 -14.57 -40.26 -12.54
N LYS A 13 -14.97 -41.53 -12.42
CA LYS A 13 -14.07 -42.61 -11.96
C LYS A 13 -12.95 -42.88 -12.95
N SER A 14 -13.29 -42.99 -14.24
CA SER A 14 -12.33 -43.18 -15.32
C SER A 14 -11.39 -41.99 -15.45
N ALA A 15 -11.92 -40.78 -15.29
CA ALA A 15 -11.14 -39.55 -15.32
C ALA A 15 -10.10 -39.48 -14.20
N VAL A 16 -10.45 -39.95 -13.00
CA VAL A 16 -9.50 -40.07 -11.88
C VAL A 16 -8.38 -41.05 -12.26
N ARG A 17 -8.71 -42.25 -12.73
CA ARG A 17 -7.71 -43.27 -13.10
C ARG A 17 -6.76 -42.79 -14.21
N LEU A 18 -7.33 -42.21 -15.27
CA LEU A 18 -6.55 -41.68 -16.39
C LEU A 18 -5.69 -40.47 -15.97
N TYR A 19 -6.17 -39.66 -15.03
CA TYR A 19 -5.36 -38.59 -14.44
C TYR A 19 -4.16 -39.13 -13.67
N PHE A 20 -4.34 -40.20 -12.88
CA PHE A 20 -3.24 -40.90 -12.20
C PHE A 20 -2.23 -41.47 -13.19
N GLU A 21 -2.69 -42.13 -14.26
CA GLU A 21 -1.83 -42.71 -15.29
C GLU A 21 -0.99 -41.63 -16.01
N ARG A 22 -1.55 -40.44 -16.27
CA ARG A 22 -0.83 -39.35 -16.96
C ARG A 22 0.05 -38.50 -16.04
N PHE A 23 -0.30 -38.38 -14.76
CA PHE A 23 0.38 -37.50 -13.80
C PHE A 23 0.68 -38.24 -12.49
N PRO A 24 1.67 -39.15 -12.48
CA PRO A 24 2.00 -39.93 -11.28
C PRO A 24 2.48 -39.06 -10.12
N GLU A 25 3.25 -38.00 -10.39
CA GLU A 25 3.76 -37.05 -9.38
C GLU A 25 2.73 -35.94 -9.00
N GLY A 26 1.55 -35.95 -9.61
CA GLY A 26 0.56 -34.89 -9.44
C GLY A 26 -0.35 -35.08 -8.23
N PRO A 27 -0.99 -34.00 -7.72
CA PRO A 27 -1.96 -34.11 -6.64
C PRO A 27 -3.09 -35.06 -6.99
N HIS A 28 -3.39 -35.97 -6.05
CA HIS A 28 -4.37 -37.02 -6.24
C HIS A 28 -5.78 -36.54 -5.87
N PHE A 29 -6.68 -36.52 -6.86
CA PHE A 29 -8.03 -36.03 -6.68
C PHE A 29 -9.04 -37.18 -6.53
N THR A 30 -9.97 -37.03 -5.59
CA THR A 30 -11.11 -37.92 -5.47
C THR A 30 -12.14 -37.63 -6.58
N ARG A 31 -12.92 -38.65 -6.96
CA ARG A 31 -14.10 -38.50 -7.84
C ARG A 31 -14.99 -37.30 -7.44
N GLN A 32 -15.19 -37.10 -6.13
CA GLN A 32 -16.02 -36.02 -5.60
C GLN A 32 -15.45 -34.64 -5.95
N THR A 33 -14.13 -34.47 -5.96
CA THR A 33 -13.46 -33.21 -6.31
C THR A 33 -13.75 -32.84 -7.76
N ILE A 34 -13.62 -33.81 -8.67
CA ILE A 34 -13.95 -33.62 -10.10
C ILE A 34 -15.40 -33.17 -10.25
N LEU A 35 -16.34 -33.88 -9.61
CA LEU A 35 -17.77 -33.54 -9.68
C LEU A 35 -18.09 -32.17 -9.08
N LYS A 36 -17.49 -31.80 -7.95
CA LYS A 36 -17.67 -30.48 -7.33
C LYS A 36 -17.15 -29.35 -8.21
N VAL A 37 -16.06 -29.58 -8.95
CA VAL A 37 -15.52 -28.58 -9.88
C VAL A 37 -16.39 -28.47 -11.13
N VAL A 38 -16.80 -29.60 -11.73
CA VAL A 38 -17.71 -29.60 -12.89
C VAL A 38 -19.05 -28.96 -12.54
N LYS A 39 -19.62 -29.28 -11.37
CA LYS A 39 -20.86 -28.67 -10.88
C LYS A 39 -20.72 -27.16 -10.75
N ARG A 40 -19.66 -26.68 -10.09
CA ARG A 40 -19.40 -25.24 -9.96
C ARG A 40 -19.22 -24.55 -11.31
N LEU A 41 -18.47 -25.17 -12.22
CA LEU A 41 -18.28 -24.65 -13.56
C LEU A 41 -19.61 -24.50 -14.32
N ARG A 42 -20.51 -25.49 -14.21
CA ARG A 42 -21.85 -25.41 -14.83
C ARG A 42 -22.74 -24.35 -14.19
N GLU A 43 -22.69 -24.20 -12.87
CA GLU A 43 -23.55 -23.28 -12.12
C GLU A 43 -23.08 -21.81 -12.16
N THR A 44 -21.77 -21.58 -12.24
CA THR A 44 -21.19 -20.23 -12.06
C THR A 44 -20.24 -19.81 -13.17
N GLY A 45 -19.83 -20.71 -14.06
CA GLY A 45 -18.83 -20.43 -15.11
C GLY A 45 -17.39 -20.34 -14.60
N PHE A 46 -17.16 -20.45 -13.28
CA PHE A 46 -15.83 -20.35 -12.68
C PHE A 46 -15.39 -21.67 -12.03
N VAL A 47 -14.10 -21.99 -12.18
CA VAL A 47 -13.45 -23.18 -11.58
C VAL A 47 -13.04 -22.90 -10.12
N THR A 48 -12.71 -21.64 -9.81
CA THR A 48 -12.29 -21.20 -8.48
C THR A 48 -13.48 -21.15 -7.52
N SER A 49 -13.22 -21.37 -6.22
CA SER A 49 -14.25 -21.09 -5.21
C SER A 49 -14.57 -19.61 -5.19
N ARG A 50 -15.84 -19.25 -4.98
CA ARG A 50 -16.21 -17.87 -4.67
C ARG A 50 -15.34 -17.36 -3.51
N PRO A 51 -14.91 -16.09 -3.54
CA PRO A 51 -14.25 -15.48 -2.39
C PRO A 51 -15.09 -15.75 -1.15
N ARG A 52 -14.48 -16.27 -0.08
CA ARG A 52 -15.19 -16.41 1.18
C ARG A 52 -15.59 -15.01 1.61
N VAL A 53 -16.89 -14.72 1.60
CA VAL A 53 -17.41 -13.47 2.17
C VAL A 53 -16.96 -13.46 3.63
N ARG A 54 -16.05 -12.55 3.97
CA ARG A 54 -15.60 -12.39 5.36
C ARG A 54 -16.83 -12.09 6.21
N ARG A 55 -16.87 -12.70 7.40
CA ARG A 55 -17.94 -12.47 8.37
C ARG A 55 -18.07 -10.95 8.60
N PRO A 56 -19.27 -10.35 8.55
CA PRO A 56 -19.45 -8.96 8.89
C PRO A 56 -18.90 -8.73 10.30
N CYS A 57 -17.92 -7.84 10.45
CA CYS A 57 -17.53 -7.37 11.76
C CYS A 57 -18.66 -6.49 12.28
N ASN A 58 -19.27 -6.86 13.40
CA ASN A 58 -20.24 -6.02 14.09
C ASN A 58 -19.56 -4.70 14.46
N VAL A 59 -19.82 -3.65 13.68
CA VAL A 59 -19.42 -2.29 14.01
C VAL A 59 -20.42 -1.78 15.06
N GLY A 60 -20.17 -2.16 16.31
CA GLY A 60 -20.82 -1.51 17.44
C GLY A 60 -20.31 -0.07 17.49
N ARG A 61 -21.23 0.89 17.33
CA ARG A 61 -21.09 2.36 17.40
C ARG A 61 -21.05 3.04 16.02
N LYS A 62 -21.96 4.01 15.85
CA LYS A 62 -22.27 4.84 14.67
C LYS A 62 -21.12 5.79 14.23
N ALA A 63 -19.86 5.43 14.45
CA ALA A 63 -18.76 6.20 13.89
C ALA A 63 -18.63 5.81 12.42
N GLN A 64 -18.84 6.76 11.51
CA GLN A 64 -18.68 6.45 10.10
C GLN A 64 -17.19 6.17 9.86
N PRO A 65 -16.84 5.09 9.14
CA PRO A 65 -15.44 4.81 8.82
C PRO A 65 -14.78 5.95 8.01
N GLU A 66 -15.60 6.84 7.44
CA GLU A 66 -15.20 8.02 6.67
C GLU A 66 -14.68 9.18 7.55
N ASP A 67 -15.01 9.20 8.85
CA ASP A 67 -14.63 10.29 9.76
C ASP A 67 -13.12 10.26 10.09
N ALA A 68 -12.53 9.07 10.16
CA ALA A 68 -11.12 8.87 10.47
C ALA A 68 -10.16 9.43 9.40
N PRO A 69 -10.31 9.13 8.10
CA PRO A 69 -9.46 9.71 7.07
C PRO A 69 -9.69 11.22 6.93
N ALA A 70 -10.93 11.71 7.02
CA ALA A 70 -11.22 13.14 6.98
C ALA A 70 -10.51 13.91 8.11
N TYR A 71 -10.56 13.37 9.34
CA TYR A 71 -9.84 13.93 10.47
C TYR A 71 -8.32 13.88 10.29
N ALA A 72 -7.78 12.77 9.77
CA ALA A 72 -6.35 12.64 9.50
C ALA A 72 -5.85 13.65 8.45
N THR A 73 -6.65 13.93 7.42
CA THR A 73 -6.33 14.95 6.40
C THR A 73 -6.38 16.36 6.99
N ALA A 74 -7.38 16.68 7.82
CA ALA A 74 -7.46 17.98 8.50
C ALA A 74 -6.32 18.18 9.51
N HIS A 75 -5.82 17.09 10.12
CA HIS A 75 -4.82 17.13 11.17
C HIS A 75 -3.70 16.08 10.92
N PRO A 76 -2.80 16.32 9.96
CA PRO A 76 -1.80 15.34 9.51
C PRO A 76 -0.79 14.91 10.58
N GLN A 77 -0.62 15.71 11.63
CA GLN A 77 0.27 15.41 12.76
C GLN A 77 -0.43 14.59 13.87
N SER A 78 -1.70 14.23 13.68
CA SER A 78 -2.47 13.50 14.68
C SER A 78 -2.02 12.05 14.80
N SER A 79 -1.83 11.60 16.04
CA SER A 79 -1.58 10.17 16.30
C SER A 79 -2.85 9.34 16.08
N THR A 80 -2.68 8.05 15.78
CA THR A 80 -3.81 7.09 15.73
C THR A 80 -4.59 7.02 17.05
N LYS A 81 -3.98 7.38 18.19
CA LYS A 81 -4.67 7.53 19.48
C LYS A 81 -5.62 8.73 19.48
N MET A 82 -5.16 9.89 19.03
CA MET A 82 -6.00 11.10 18.93
C MET A 82 -7.17 10.89 17.97
N ILE A 83 -6.91 10.27 16.82
CA ILE A 83 -7.96 9.94 15.83
C ILE A 83 -8.98 8.96 16.45
N SER A 84 -8.50 7.97 17.20
CA SER A 84 -9.37 7.01 17.92
C SER A 84 -10.27 7.68 18.94
N GLU A 85 -9.74 8.62 19.74
CA GLU A 85 -10.49 9.36 20.75
C GLU A 85 -11.53 10.29 20.11
N ASN A 86 -11.15 11.03 19.06
CA ASN A 86 -12.01 12.01 18.40
C ASN A 86 -13.08 11.36 17.51
N CYS A 87 -12.77 10.25 16.83
CA CYS A 87 -13.73 9.54 15.98
C CYS A 87 -14.51 8.46 16.75
N GLY A 88 -14.22 8.22 18.03
CA GLY A 88 -14.88 7.18 18.84
C GLY A 88 -14.65 5.75 18.32
N LEU A 89 -13.57 5.53 17.58
CA LEU A 89 -13.16 4.26 16.99
C LEU A 89 -12.10 3.58 17.84
N SER A 90 -11.96 2.26 17.77
CA SER A 90 -10.80 1.59 18.37
C SER A 90 -9.53 1.89 17.56
N LYS A 91 -8.37 1.95 18.23
CA LYS A 91 -7.07 2.19 17.56
C LYS A 91 -6.81 1.20 16.41
N SER A 92 -7.15 -0.07 16.60
CA SER A 92 -6.99 -1.09 15.56
C SER A 92 -7.85 -0.79 14.34
N ARG A 93 -9.09 -0.31 14.55
CA ARG A 93 -9.99 0.06 13.45
C ARG A 93 -9.50 1.30 12.71
N VAL A 94 -9.01 2.31 13.43
CA VAL A 94 -8.36 3.49 12.82
C VAL A 94 -7.17 3.05 11.97
N TRP A 95 -6.30 2.18 12.47
CA TRP A 95 -5.16 1.69 11.71
C TRP A 95 -5.57 0.95 10.43
N THR A 96 -6.59 0.07 10.49
CA THR A 96 -7.12 -0.61 9.31
C THR A 96 -7.67 0.38 8.28
N ILE A 97 -8.49 1.36 8.71
CA ILE A 97 -9.10 2.35 7.83
C ILE A 97 -8.03 3.23 7.15
N LEU A 98 -7.05 3.72 7.92
CA LEU A 98 -5.95 4.53 7.37
C LEU A 98 -5.12 3.74 6.35
N ASN A 99 -4.88 2.45 6.60
CA ASN A 99 -4.15 1.58 5.68
C ASN A 99 -4.96 1.24 4.42
N GLU A 100 -6.27 1.03 4.54
CA GLU A 100 -7.19 0.82 3.40
C GLU A 100 -7.35 2.07 2.53
N SER A 101 -7.30 3.26 3.14
CA SER A 101 -7.41 4.56 2.46
C SER A 101 -6.07 5.16 2.04
N ALA A 102 -4.96 4.43 2.16
CA ALA A 102 -3.60 4.88 1.85
C ALA A 102 -3.16 6.18 2.57
N THR A 103 -3.81 6.53 3.68
CA THR A 103 -3.46 7.70 4.50
C THR A 103 -2.44 7.30 5.57
N HIS A 104 -1.18 7.25 5.17
CA HIS A 104 -0.09 6.89 6.08
C HIS A 104 0.31 8.09 6.95
N SER A 105 0.33 7.87 8.27
CA SER A 105 0.91 8.83 9.22
C SER A 105 2.39 9.02 8.89
N TYR A 106 2.75 10.23 8.48
CA TYR A 106 4.14 10.59 8.19
C TYR A 106 4.72 11.44 9.33
N ARG A 107 5.88 11.06 9.85
CA ARG A 107 6.59 11.86 10.86
C ARG A 107 7.58 12.79 10.17
N SER A 108 7.18 14.04 9.97
CA SER A 108 8.08 15.08 9.49
C SER A 108 9.16 15.34 10.54
N THR A 109 10.42 15.18 10.17
CA THR A 109 11.56 15.66 10.97
C THR A 109 12.08 16.93 10.32
N PRO A 110 12.06 18.08 11.02
CA PRO A 110 12.64 19.30 10.47
C PRO A 110 14.14 19.10 10.31
N ALA A 111 14.60 19.15 9.06
CA ALA A 111 16.01 18.94 8.72
C ALA A 111 16.87 20.19 8.98
N GLN A 112 16.24 21.37 9.05
CA GLN A 112 16.90 22.66 9.18
C GLN A 112 16.15 23.51 10.24
N GLY A 113 16.90 24.18 11.11
CA GLY A 113 16.36 25.13 12.08
C GLY A 113 16.09 26.49 11.43
N LEU A 114 15.17 26.54 10.46
CA LEU A 114 14.85 27.77 9.74
C LEU A 114 14.17 28.78 10.66
N LEU A 115 14.66 30.02 10.64
CA LEU A 115 14.04 31.15 11.31
C LEU A 115 13.10 31.86 10.33
N PRO A 116 12.05 32.57 10.80
CA PRO A 116 11.11 33.29 9.92
C PRO A 116 11.80 34.24 8.92
N ARG A 117 12.90 34.89 9.33
CA ARG A 117 13.72 35.76 8.47
C ARG A 117 14.43 35.05 7.32
N ASP A 118 14.61 33.73 7.41
CA ASP A 118 15.33 32.95 6.41
C ASP A 118 14.44 32.69 5.18
N VAL A 119 13.10 32.70 5.36
CA VAL A 119 12.15 32.51 4.26
C VAL A 119 12.34 33.57 3.17
N GLU A 120 12.37 34.84 3.56
CA GLU A 120 12.54 35.95 2.63
C GLU A 120 13.92 35.90 1.94
N ARG A 121 14.98 35.59 2.68
CA ARG A 121 16.34 35.46 2.14
C ARG A 121 16.43 34.33 1.12
N ARG A 122 15.81 33.18 1.40
CA ARG A 122 15.76 32.03 0.49
C ARG A 122 14.95 32.35 -0.76
N TYR A 123 13.80 33.01 -0.61
CA TYR A 123 12.97 33.41 -1.74
C TYR A 123 13.72 34.38 -2.66
N ARG A 124 14.39 35.38 -2.08
CA ARG A 124 15.23 36.33 -2.83
C ARG A 124 16.35 35.62 -3.57
N TRP A 125 17.04 34.69 -2.93
CA TRP A 125 18.09 33.89 -3.57
C TRP A 125 17.55 33.06 -4.74
N CYS A 126 16.42 32.38 -4.56
CA CYS A 126 15.79 31.61 -5.64
C CYS A 126 15.45 32.50 -6.84
N ASN A 127 14.88 33.69 -6.62
CA ASN A 127 14.58 34.62 -7.71
C ASN A 127 15.83 35.12 -8.42
N VAL A 128 16.92 35.39 -7.68
CA VAL A 128 18.21 35.73 -8.30
C VAL A 128 18.69 34.58 -9.19
N MET A 129 18.64 33.34 -8.70
CA MET A 129 19.05 32.17 -9.51
C MET A 129 18.17 31.97 -10.74
N LEU A 130 16.85 32.13 -10.62
CA LEU A 130 15.90 32.00 -11.73
C LEU A 130 16.12 33.07 -12.80
N ASN A 131 16.29 34.33 -12.41
CA ASN A 131 16.52 35.42 -13.36
C ASN A 131 17.86 35.24 -14.11
N ASN A 132 18.93 34.88 -13.38
CA ASN A 132 20.23 34.62 -14.02
C ASN A 132 20.20 33.39 -14.94
N LEU A 133 19.33 32.41 -14.67
CA LEU A 133 19.11 31.25 -15.54
C LEU A 133 18.38 31.62 -16.84
N GLU A 134 17.44 32.58 -16.79
CA GLU A 134 16.76 33.09 -17.98
C GLU A 134 17.74 33.83 -18.90
N ASP A 135 18.59 34.69 -18.34
CA ASP A 135 19.57 35.48 -19.11
C ASP A 135 20.77 34.63 -19.57
N HIS A 136 21.23 33.71 -18.72
CA HIS A 136 22.44 32.89 -18.94
C HIS A 136 22.21 31.43 -18.50
N PRO A 137 21.77 30.54 -19.43
CA PRO A 137 21.44 29.15 -19.09
C PRO A 137 22.60 28.33 -18.49
N THR A 138 23.85 28.73 -18.71
CA THR A 138 25.05 28.07 -18.19
C THR A 138 25.46 28.56 -16.80
N PHE A 139 24.79 29.58 -16.25
CA PHE A 139 25.14 30.21 -14.98
C PHE A 139 25.37 29.24 -13.80
N PRO A 140 24.59 28.17 -13.60
CA PRO A 140 24.86 27.22 -12.50
C PRO A 140 26.18 26.48 -12.63
N ALA A 141 26.73 26.34 -13.84
CA ALA A 141 28.01 25.68 -14.07
C ALA A 141 29.20 26.54 -13.64
N ASP A 142 29.01 27.86 -13.59
CA ASP A 142 30.04 28.81 -13.15
C ASP A 142 30.12 28.93 -11.61
N ILE A 143 29.17 28.33 -10.89
CA ILE A 143 29.11 28.35 -9.43
C ILE A 143 29.87 27.15 -8.85
N ILE A 144 30.87 27.43 -8.03
CA ILE A 144 31.58 26.41 -7.25
C ILE A 144 30.84 26.21 -5.91
N TRP A 145 30.27 25.03 -5.72
CA TRP A 145 29.56 24.65 -4.49
C TRP A 145 30.53 24.03 -3.48
N LYS A 146 30.40 24.41 -2.21
CA LYS A 146 31.13 23.80 -1.10
C LYS A 146 30.17 23.55 0.07
N ASP A 147 30.32 22.41 0.72
CA ASP A 147 29.63 22.05 1.96
C ASP A 147 30.61 21.37 2.92
N GLU A 148 30.29 21.35 4.21
CA GLU A 148 31.08 20.69 5.25
C GLU A 148 30.27 19.56 5.88
N ALA A 149 30.81 18.35 5.85
CA ALA A 149 30.20 17.18 6.47
C ALA A 149 30.93 16.80 7.76
N CYS A 150 30.20 16.72 8.87
CA CYS A 150 30.74 16.20 10.12
C CYS A 150 30.73 14.67 10.13
N PHE A 151 31.91 14.05 10.20
CA PHE A 151 32.05 12.61 10.38
C PHE A 151 32.20 12.29 11.87
N SER A 152 31.30 11.46 12.40
CA SER A 152 31.40 10.94 13.76
C SER A 152 31.82 9.47 13.75
N HIS A 153 32.47 9.00 14.82
CA HIS A 153 32.83 7.59 15.00
C HIS A 153 31.61 6.62 14.92
N LYS A 154 30.38 7.13 15.07
CA LYS A 154 29.14 6.32 15.03
C LYS A 154 28.43 6.32 13.67
N GLY A 155 29.04 6.88 12.62
CA GLY A 155 28.51 6.91 11.25
C GLY A 155 27.85 8.24 10.85
N ILE A 156 27.30 8.25 9.62
CA ILE A 156 26.67 9.42 8.98
C ILE A 156 25.19 9.49 9.39
N PHE A 157 24.78 10.61 9.98
CA PHE A 157 23.39 10.85 10.39
C PHE A 157 22.61 11.51 9.23
N LYS A 158 21.82 10.72 8.49
CA LYS A 158 20.74 11.26 7.65
C LYS A 158 19.40 10.84 8.23
N ARG A 159 18.78 11.71 9.03
CA ARG A 159 17.38 11.57 9.42
C ARG A 159 16.52 12.23 8.35
N GLN A 160 15.76 11.39 7.63
CA GLN A 160 14.65 11.67 6.73
C GLN A 160 14.25 13.15 6.58
N ASN A 161 14.41 13.68 5.36
CA ASN A 161 14.30 15.09 5.01
C ASN A 161 12.84 15.51 4.77
N VAL A 162 12.42 16.63 5.36
CA VAL A 162 11.25 17.41 4.92
C VAL A 162 11.64 18.88 4.84
N HIS A 163 11.29 19.52 3.74
CA HIS A 163 11.34 20.97 3.56
C HIS A 163 9.89 21.46 3.50
N THR A 164 9.36 21.95 4.62
CA THR A 164 8.10 22.72 4.68
C THR A 164 8.45 24.19 4.82
#